data_AF-A0A699YX05-F1
#
_entry.id   AF-A0A699YX05-F1
#
_cell.length_a   1.000
_cell.length_b   1.000
_cell.length_c   1.000
_cell.angle_alpha   90.00
_cell.angle_beta   90.00
_cell.angle_gamma   90.00
#
_symmetry.space_group_name_H-M   'P 1'
#
loop_
_entity.id
_entity.type
_entity.pdbx_description
1 polymer ?
#
loop_
_entity_poly.entity_id
_entity_poly.type
_entity_poly.pdbx_seq_one_letter_code
_entity_poly.pdbx_strand_id
1 'polypeptide(L)'
;MDLAVKYGVSQEDVYAGSSSEGMRDVALSIASVAKQHLDEARAFAPKLPRTACAVMLSSVGCARYLSALEAVNFDVFHSGLQPRNTQAAPLVHVLQTKYHMLLGTF
;
A
#
# COMPACT_ATOMS: atom_id res chain seq x y z
N MET A 1 9.32 -15.63 -3.61
CA MET A 1 9.78 -16.94 -3.10
C MET A 1 11.07 -16.80 -2.31
N ASP A 2 12.08 -16.12 -2.85
CA ASP A 2 13.37 -15.92 -2.15
C ASP A 2 13.23 -15.31 -0.74
N LEU A 3 12.43 -14.25 -0.58
CA LEU A 3 12.13 -13.65 0.74
C LEU A 3 11.42 -14.63 1.68
N ALA A 4 10.46 -15.43 1.19
CA ALA A 4 9.76 -16.39 2.03
C ALA A 4 10.71 -17.47 2.57
N VAL A 5 11.64 -17.95 1.72
CA VAL A 5 12.70 -18.88 2.14
C VAL A 5 13.64 -18.23 3.16
N LYS A 6 14.05 -16.97 2.92
CA LYS A 6 14.93 -16.21 3.82
C LYS A 6 14.36 -16.07 5.24
N TYR A 7 13.05 -15.90 5.36
CA TYR A 7 12.36 -15.74 6.65
C TYR A 7 11.68 -17.03 7.14
N GLY A 8 11.98 -18.18 6.52
CA GLY A 8 11.47 -19.49 6.97
C GLY A 8 9.96 -19.68 6.81
N VAL A 9 9.31 -18.94 5.90
CA VAL A 9 7.87 -18.99 5.66
C VAL A 9 7.56 -20.08 4.63
N SER A 10 6.74 -21.07 5.01
CA SER A 10 6.22 -22.08 4.09
C SER A 10 5.09 -21.51 3.23
N GLN A 11 4.86 -22.11 2.05
CA GLN A 11 3.66 -21.80 1.26
C GLN A 11 2.39 -22.19 2.03
N GLU A 12 2.43 -23.24 2.85
CA GLU A 12 1.29 -23.66 3.67
C GLU A 12 0.92 -22.60 4.71
N ASP A 13 1.90 -21.90 5.29
CA ASP A 13 1.65 -20.79 6.23
C ASP A 13 0.93 -19.62 5.54
N VAL A 14 1.26 -19.35 4.28
CA VAL A 14 0.59 -18.33 3.46
C VAL A 14 -0.87 -18.71 3.23
N TYR A 15 -1.14 -19.96 2.83
CA TYR A 15 -2.50 -20.42 2.55
C TYR A 15 -3.36 -20.57 3.82
N ALA A 16 -2.75 -20.94 4.94
CA ALA A 16 -3.42 -21.02 6.24
C ALA A 16 -3.77 -19.64 6.83
N GLY A 17 -3.22 -18.55 6.26
CA GLY A 17 -3.42 -17.20 6.80
C GLY A 17 -2.70 -16.98 8.13
N SER A 18 -1.59 -17.68 8.35
CA SER A 18 -0.81 -17.59 9.59
C SER A 18 -0.01 -16.28 9.60
N SER A 19 -0.33 -15.37 10.52
CA SER A 19 0.47 -14.15 10.78
C SER A 19 1.67 -14.46 11.68
N SER A 20 2.57 -15.32 11.20
CA SER A 20 3.84 -15.59 11.86
C SER A 20 4.78 -14.38 11.80
N GLU A 21 5.82 -14.36 12.63
CA GLU A 21 6.84 -13.31 12.60
C GLU A 21 7.54 -13.22 11.24
N GLY A 22 7.94 -14.37 10.68
CA GLY A 22 8.52 -14.42 9.34
C GLY A 22 7.59 -13.88 8.25
N MET A 23 6.27 -14.08 8.39
CA MET A 23 5.30 -13.50 7.45
C MET A 23 5.31 -11.97 7.49
N ARG A 24 5.35 -11.40 8.70
CA ARG A 24 5.41 -9.94 8.89
C ARG A 24 6.72 -9.36 8.37
N ASP A 25 7.84 -10.06 8.52
CA ASP A 25 9.13 -9.63 7.96
C ASP A 25 9.16 -9.66 6.44
N VAL A 26 8.55 -10.68 5.82
CA VAL A 26 8.35 -10.74 4.37
C VAL A 26 7.49 -9.56 3.92
N ALA A 27 6.35 -9.34 4.59
CA ALA A 27 5.43 -8.24 4.28
C ALA A 27 6.10 -6.87 4.43
N LEU A 28 6.86 -6.65 5.50
CA LEU A 28 7.65 -5.46 5.75
C LEU A 28 8.67 -5.23 4.62
N SER A 29 9.43 -6.27 4.25
CA SER A 29 10.44 -6.17 3.19
C SER A 29 9.82 -5.73 1.86
N ILE A 30 8.66 -6.29 1.50
CA ILE A 30 7.93 -5.93 0.27
C ILE A 30 7.35 -4.51 0.40
N ALA A 31 6.77 -4.18 1.55
CA ALA A 31 6.19 -2.86 1.81
C ALA A 31 7.25 -1.75 1.76
N SER A 32 8.47 -1.99 2.23
CA SER A 32 9.59 -1.05 2.13
C SER A 32 9.94 -0.74 0.66
N VAL A 33 10.03 -1.76 -0.19
CA VAL A 33 10.29 -1.56 -1.63
C VAL A 33 9.13 -0.81 -2.30
N ALA A 34 7.89 -1.18 -1.98
CA ALA A 34 6.71 -0.49 -2.49
C ALA A 34 6.67 0.99 -2.06
N LYS A 35 7.04 1.29 -0.81
CA LYS A 35 7.13 2.66 -0.29
C LYS A 35 8.20 3.47 -1.02
N GLN A 36 9.36 2.87 -1.28
CA GLN A 36 10.42 3.53 -2.04
C GLN A 36 9.95 3.92 -3.44
N HIS A 37 9.34 3.00 -4.18
CA HIS A 37 8.77 3.32 -5.51
C HIS A 37 7.68 4.38 -5.47
N LEU A 38 6.90 4.40 -4.39
CA LEU A 38 5.87 5.42 -4.19
C LEU A 38 6.50 6.80 -3.95
N ASP A 39 7.54 6.90 -3.14
CA ASP A 39 8.26 8.17 -2.93
C ASP A 39 8.96 8.65 -4.21
N GLU A 40 9.55 7.75 -5.00
CA GLU A 40 10.12 8.05 -6.31
C GLU A 40 9.06 8.61 -7.27
N ALA A 41 7.88 7.98 -7.34
CA ALA A 41 6.78 8.46 -8.16
C ALA A 41 6.28 9.85 -7.72
N ARG A 42 6.19 10.09 -6.41
CA ARG A 42 5.83 11.41 -5.85
C ARG A 42 6.85 12.49 -6.17
N ALA A 43 8.15 12.16 -6.10
CA ALA A 43 9.21 13.07 -6.49
C ALA A 43 9.17 13.40 -8.00
N PHE A 44 8.60 12.51 -8.82
CA PHE A 44 8.39 12.74 -10.24
C PHE A 44 7.11 13.54 -10.56
N ALA A 45 6.11 13.54 -9.68
CA ALA A 45 4.85 14.26 -9.86
C ALA A 45 4.98 15.72 -10.37
N PRO A 46 5.86 16.59 -9.85
CA PRO A 46 5.98 17.97 -10.33
C PRO A 46 6.49 18.09 -11.77
N LYS A 47 7.06 17.03 -12.33
CA LYS A 47 7.55 16.99 -13.73
C LYS A 47 6.46 16.55 -14.71
N LEU A 48 5.30 16.08 -14.23
CA LEU A 48 4.21 15.62 -15.08
C LEU A 48 3.39 16.79 -15.64
N PRO A 49 2.93 16.71 -16.90
CA PRO A 49 1.95 17.65 -17.41
C PRO A 49 0.62 17.49 -16.66
N ARG A 50 -0.13 18.58 -16.48
CA ARG A 50 -1.42 18.58 -15.73
C ARG A 50 -2.42 17.55 -16.26
N THR A 51 -2.40 17.25 -17.54
CA THR A 51 -3.26 16.24 -18.18
C THR A 51 -2.91 14.80 -17.77
N ALA A 52 -1.67 14.55 -17.33
CA ALA A 52 -1.19 13.24 -16.89
C ALA A 52 -1.25 13.04 -15.36
N CYS A 53 -1.62 14.07 -14.58
CA CYS A 53 -1.77 13.98 -13.12
C CYS A 53 -2.68 12.83 -12.67
N ALA A 54 -3.71 12.48 -13.47
CA ALA A 54 -4.62 11.40 -13.15
C ALA A 54 -3.92 10.02 -13.02
N VAL A 55 -2.78 9.83 -13.69
CA VAL A 55 -1.97 8.59 -13.58
C VAL A 55 -1.46 8.38 -12.16
N MET A 56 -1.25 9.47 -11.40
CA MET A 56 -0.77 9.42 -10.02
C MET A 56 -1.87 9.05 -9.00
N LEU A 57 -3.14 8.93 -9.41
CA LEU A 57 -4.23 8.56 -8.49
C LEU A 57 -4.05 7.16 -7.87
N SER A 58 -3.40 6.24 -8.58
CA SER A 58 -3.07 4.92 -8.06
C SER A 58 -2.12 5.00 -6.85
N SER A 59 -1.21 5.99 -6.83
CA SER A 59 -0.28 6.19 -5.72
C SER A 59 -0.99 6.56 -4.41
N VAL A 60 -2.12 7.27 -4.48
CA VAL A 60 -2.95 7.61 -3.30
C VAL A 60 -3.52 6.34 -2.66
N GLY A 61 -3.98 5.38 -3.49
CA GLY A 61 -4.46 4.09 -3.02
C GLY A 61 -3.36 3.25 -2.38
N CYS A 62 -2.20 3.17 -3.04
CA CYS A 62 -1.03 2.46 -2.51
C CYS A 62 -0.55 3.07 -1.19
N ALA A 63 -0.49 4.40 -1.07
CA ALA A 63 -0.06 5.07 0.14
C ALA A 63 -1.00 4.76 1.32
N ARG A 64 -2.31 4.82 1.08
CA ARG A 64 -3.31 4.48 2.10
C ARG A 64 -3.19 3.04 2.57
N TYR A 65 -3.01 2.11 1.64
CA TYR A 65 -2.85 0.70 1.99
C TYR A 65 -1.57 0.46 2.79
N LEU A 66 -0.44 1.05 2.39
CA LEU A 66 0.82 0.95 3.14
C LEU A 66 0.69 1.52 4.56
N SER A 67 0.01 2.65 4.74
CA SER A 67 -0.25 3.19 6.08
C SER A 67 -1.17 2.29 6.92
N ALA A 68 -2.18 1.67 6.30
CA ALA A 68 -3.03 0.70 7.00
C ALA A 68 -2.23 -0.56 7.40
N LEU A 69 -1.34 -1.02 6.52
CA LEU A 69 -0.45 -2.16 6.75
C LEU A 69 0.53 -1.90 7.90
N GLU A 70 1.11 -0.70 7.95
CA GLU A 70 2.01 -0.26 9.04
C GLU A 70 1.27 -0.21 10.39
N ALA A 71 0.03 0.28 10.41
CA ALA A 71 -0.78 0.36 11.62
C ALA A 71 -1.12 -1.01 12.25
N VAL A 72 -1.10 -2.07 11.44
CA VAL A 72 -1.35 -3.45 11.89
C VAL A 72 -0.05 -4.26 12.03
N ASN A 73 1.10 -3.58 12.12
CA ASN A 73 2.42 -4.18 12.24
C ASN A 73 2.72 -5.22 11.14
N PHE A 74 2.34 -4.89 9.90
CA PHE A 74 2.57 -5.73 8.72
C PHE A 74 1.89 -7.10 8.74
N ASP A 75 0.86 -7.28 9.57
CA ASP A 75 -0.05 -8.42 9.49
C ASP A 75 -0.97 -8.31 8.27
N VAL A 76 -0.60 -8.99 7.18
CA VAL A 76 -1.34 -9.02 5.91
C VAL A 76 -2.70 -9.71 6.01
N PHE A 77 -2.93 -10.51 7.05
CA PHE A 77 -4.18 -11.25 7.26
C PHE A 77 -5.11 -10.55 8.25
N HIS A 78 -4.71 -9.38 8.76
CA HIS A 78 -5.50 -8.63 9.71
C HIS A 78 -6.88 -8.25 9.14
N SER A 79 -7.94 -8.51 9.90
CA SER A 79 -9.32 -8.22 9.48
C SER A 79 -9.56 -6.72 9.21
N GLY A 80 -8.77 -5.83 9.83
CA GLY A 80 -8.78 -4.39 9.57
C GLY A 80 -8.32 -4.00 8.15
N LEU A 81 -7.58 -4.86 7.44
CA LEU A 81 -7.14 -4.62 6.06
C LEU A 81 -8.18 -4.98 5.00
N GLN A 82 -9.28 -5.62 5.39
CA GLN A 82 -10.33 -6.00 4.45
C GLN A 82 -10.86 -4.78 3.70
N PRO A 83 -11.20 -4.89 2.40
CA PRO A 83 -11.66 -3.77 1.58
C PRO A 83 -12.80 -2.98 2.23
N ARG A 84 -13.69 -3.67 2.94
CA ARG A 84 -14.82 -3.05 3.64
C ARG A 84 -14.40 -2.12 4.79
N ASN A 85 -13.25 -2.39 5.42
CA ASN A 85 -12.72 -1.63 6.55
C ASN A 85 -11.70 -0.57 6.11
N THR A 86 -11.01 -0.79 4.99
CA THR A 86 -10.01 0.15 4.45
C THR A 86 -10.59 1.16 3.45
N GLN A 87 -11.77 0.88 2.89
CA GLN A 87 -12.50 1.83 2.05
C GLN A 87 -13.00 3.00 2.90
N ALA A 88 -12.54 4.21 2.54
CA ALA A 88 -13.25 5.40 2.99
C ALA A 88 -14.66 5.40 2.40
N ALA A 89 -15.59 6.05 3.10
CA ALA A 89 -16.93 6.30 2.57
C ALA A 89 -16.82 6.83 1.12
N PRO A 90 -17.71 6.40 0.20
CA PRO A 90 -17.58 6.68 -1.23
C PRO A 90 -17.36 8.16 -1.54
N LEU A 91 -18.08 9.03 -0.81
CA LEU A 91 -17.97 10.48 -0.93
C LEU A 91 -16.61 11.02 -0.48
N VAL A 92 -16.08 10.53 0.64
CA VAL A 92 -14.76 10.92 1.15
C VAL A 92 -13.67 10.51 0.17
N HIS A 93 -13.78 9.33 -0.43
CA HIS A 93 -12.84 8.87 -1.45
C HIS A 93 -12.84 9.78 -2.69
N VAL A 94 -14.03 10.13 -3.21
CA VAL A 94 -14.17 11.03 -4.38
C VAL A 94 -13.65 12.43 -4.08
N LEU A 95 -13.90 12.95 -2.87
CA LEU A 95 -13.38 14.25 -2.44
C LEU A 95 -11.87 14.23 -2.34
N GLN A 96 -11.27 13.18 -1.75
CA GLN A 96 -9.82 13.04 -1.66
C GLN A 96 -9.16 12.95 -3.03
N THR A 97 -9.70 12.15 -3.96
CA THR A 97 -9.18 12.06 -5.33
C THR A 97 -9.25 13.40 -6.05
N LYS A 98 -10.36 14.14 -5.92
CA LYS A 98 -10.49 15.50 -6.49
C LYS A 98 -9.53 16.49 -5.84
N TYR A 99 -9.35 16.43 -4.52
CA TYR A 99 -8.40 17.25 -3.78
C TYR A 99 -6.96 17.04 -4.28
N HIS A 100 -6.52 15.78 -4.39
CA HIS A 100 -5.21 15.42 -4.91
C HIS A 100 -5.02 15.85 -6.37
N MET A 101 -6.05 15.71 -7.22
CA MET A 101 -6.00 16.21 -8.60
C MET A 101 -5.86 17.74 -8.70
N LEU A 102 -6.53 18.49 -7.82
CA LEU A 102 -6.52 19.95 -7.85
C LEU A 102 -5.22 20.55 -7.29
N LEU A 103 -4.65 19.93 -6.25
CA LEU A 103 -3.46 20.45 -5.57
C LEU A 103 -2.15 19.86 -6.11
N GLY A 104 -2.21 18.81 -6.93
CA GLY A 104 -1.02 18.12 -7.43
C GLY A 104 -0.21 17.42 -6.34
N THR A 105 -0.83 17.22 -5.17
CA THR A 105 -0.28 16.39 -4.09
C THR A 105 -0.76 14.98 -4.33
N PHE A 106 0.13 13.99 -4.34
CA PHE A 106 -0.20 12.57 -4.51
C PHE A 106 0.58 11.76 -3.48
#